data_AF-Q4E2Q5-F1
#
_entry.id   AF-Q4E2Q5-F1
#
_cell.length_a   1.000
_cell.length_b   1.000
_cell.length_c   1.000
_cell.angle_alpha   90.00
_cell.angle_beta   90.00
_cell.angle_gamma   90.00
#
_symmetry.space_group_name_H-M   'P 1'
#
loop_
_entity.id
_entity.type
_entity.pdbx_description
1 polymer ?
#
loop_
_entity_poly.entity_id
_entity_poly.type
_entity_poly.pdbx_seq_one_letter_code
_entity_poly.pdbx_strand_id
1 'polypeptide(L)'
;MLGDPVNRLEELQAELLSRQNALSSRIQSILSETGEKELPELQVLSEDRAQLIKEIQHTKDEGDALLLQVEGNGEAASMYRVAARVQRFEEFANRANEYVKNVLPEEIERVADADRHHSDDEVAAYIKELQAKREEELRKIGILKERTTKRANDLRNGPRVENGELNALCRVSRAKEEELDKETKETQEYVDEARLKKADLIAKIRELRQAKSKLQVELLDTKHKNEKKVNEMKARIRHAELANKRDIRVCQQLNTTNAALTTNAQTLLGQLNVEHYGIEGAPSEKALITMRKEEERRAAAVLANGRGNNNNNNGSHPAGNETEGLCPRRDTGNFNGDASAASSRRQSNQQNTGLAAMQRTASQRSRDASQKADLDQRRQSGQSSQASRHSATSKDRQAGRTNSRGSSAP
;
A
#
# COMPACT_ATOMS: atom_id res chain seq x y z
N MET A 1 -2.70 71.79 46.18
CA MET A 1 -4.15 71.57 46.36
C MET A 1 -4.30 70.54 47.45
N LEU A 2 -4.63 70.98 48.66
CA LEU A 2 -4.82 70.12 49.82
C LEU A 2 -6.17 69.42 49.65
N GLY A 3 -6.17 68.21 49.09
CA GLY A 3 -7.39 67.40 49.04
C GLY A 3 -7.85 67.09 50.47
N ASP A 4 -9.14 67.22 50.72
CA ASP A 4 -9.76 66.92 52.01
C ASP A 4 -9.28 65.53 52.48
N PRO A 5 -8.75 65.37 53.70
CA PRO A 5 -8.28 64.07 54.20
C PRO A 5 -9.37 63.00 54.17
N VAL A 6 -10.63 63.42 54.22
CA VAL A 6 -11.81 62.55 54.06
C VAL A 6 -11.83 61.93 52.66
N ASN A 7 -11.71 62.74 51.60
CA ASN A 7 -11.68 62.23 50.22
C ASN A 7 -10.49 61.28 49.99
N ARG A 8 -9.34 61.56 50.60
CA ARG A 8 -8.17 60.69 50.47
C ARG A 8 -8.35 59.34 51.17
N LEU A 9 -9.02 59.33 52.32
CA LEU A 9 -9.39 58.09 53.02
C LEU A 9 -10.40 57.29 52.20
N GLU A 10 -11.38 57.95 51.58
CA GLU A 10 -12.35 57.30 50.69
C GLU A 10 -11.67 56.70 49.44
N GLU A 11 -10.73 57.41 48.81
CA GLU A 11 -9.93 56.88 47.70
C GLU A 11 -9.12 55.64 48.10
N LEU A 12 -8.43 55.68 49.24
CA LEU A 12 -7.63 54.56 49.72
C LEU A 12 -8.50 53.37 50.11
N GLN A 13 -9.66 53.61 50.72
CA GLN A 13 -10.64 52.55 50.98
C GLN A 13 -11.17 51.95 49.68
N ALA A 14 -11.47 52.77 48.67
CA ALA A 14 -11.89 52.28 47.35
C ALA A 14 -10.78 51.47 46.64
N GLU A 15 -9.52 51.90 46.74
CA GLU A 15 -8.38 51.17 46.16
C GLU A 15 -8.13 49.84 46.89
N LEU A 16 -8.20 49.84 48.22
CA LEU A 16 -8.08 48.62 49.03
C LEU A 16 -9.20 47.63 48.71
N LEU A 17 -10.45 48.09 48.60
CA LEU A 17 -11.58 47.27 48.20
C LEU A 17 -11.41 46.73 46.77
N SER A 18 -10.95 47.56 45.82
CA SER A 18 -10.66 47.13 44.45
C SER A 18 -9.59 46.04 44.40
N ARG A 19 -8.48 46.21 45.13
CA ARG A 19 -7.42 45.19 45.23
C ARG A 19 -7.89 43.93 45.93
N GLN A 20 -8.67 44.06 47.00
CA GLN A 20 -9.25 42.93 47.72
C GLN A 20 -10.20 42.14 46.81
N ASN A 21 -11.03 42.83 46.03
CA ASN A 21 -11.92 42.22 45.04
C ASN A 21 -11.16 41.55 43.89
N ALA A 22 -10.07 42.14 43.41
CA ALA A 22 -9.22 41.54 42.38
C ALA A 22 -8.52 40.27 42.90
N LEU A 23 -8.02 40.29 44.14
CA LEU A 23 -7.41 39.13 44.77
C LEU A 23 -8.44 38.03 45.07
N SER A 24 -9.62 38.37 45.58
CA SER A 24 -10.68 37.40 45.84
C SER A 24 -11.22 36.79 44.55
N SER A 25 -11.34 37.56 43.47
CA SER A 25 -11.69 37.05 42.14
C SER A 25 -10.64 36.10 41.59
N ARG A 26 -9.34 36.41 41.74
CA ARG A 26 -8.26 35.51 41.32
C ARG A 26 -8.25 34.20 42.14
N ILE A 27 -8.48 34.30 43.45
CA ILE A 27 -8.62 33.14 44.33
C ILE A 27 -9.80 32.28 43.90
N GLN A 28 -10.98 32.88 43.67
CA GLN A 28 -12.16 32.15 43.19
C GLN A 28 -11.93 31.49 41.83
N SER A 29 -11.21 32.14 40.91
CA SER A 29 -10.84 31.55 39.61
C SER A 29 -10.02 30.27 39.80
N ILE A 30 -8.98 30.30 40.64
CA ILE A 30 -8.13 29.13 40.91
C ILE A 30 -8.94 28.01 41.56
N LEU A 31 -9.76 28.33 42.56
CA LEU A 31 -10.64 27.36 43.23
C LEU A 31 -11.68 26.76 42.27
N SER A 32 -12.20 27.54 41.33
CA SER A 32 -13.12 27.04 40.30
C SER A 32 -12.46 26.11 39.29
N GLU A 33 -11.18 26.32 38.98
CA GLU A 33 -10.40 25.47 38.08
C GLU A 33 -10.00 24.15 38.74
N THR A 34 -9.63 24.17 40.02
CA THR A 34 -9.25 22.95 40.78
C THR A 34 -10.46 22.18 41.33
N GLY A 35 -11.61 22.85 41.50
CA GLY A 35 -12.80 22.27 42.12
C GLY A 35 -12.71 22.20 43.66
N GLU A 36 -11.71 22.85 44.26
CA GLU A 36 -11.50 22.90 45.70
C GLU A 36 -12.31 24.02 46.35
N LYS A 37 -12.72 23.84 47.62
CA LYS A 37 -13.56 24.83 48.32
C LYS A 37 -12.76 25.94 48.99
N GLU A 38 -11.51 25.66 49.38
CA GLU A 38 -10.64 26.55 50.13
C GLU A 38 -9.18 26.35 49.67
N LEU A 39 -8.37 27.41 49.66
CA LEU A 39 -6.94 27.26 49.35
C LEU A 39 -6.24 26.54 50.51
N PRO A 40 -5.37 25.55 50.24
CA PRO A 40 -4.63 24.88 51.29
C PRO A 40 -3.66 25.85 51.99
N GLU A 41 -3.32 25.56 53.25
CA GLU A 41 -2.42 26.40 54.05
C GLU A 41 -1.00 26.43 53.44
N LEU A 42 -0.32 27.58 53.54
CA LEU A 42 1.01 27.78 52.94
C LEU A 42 2.04 26.73 53.39
N GLN A 43 1.94 26.28 54.65
CA GLN A 43 2.83 25.24 55.19
C GLN A 43 2.62 23.91 54.45
N VAL A 44 1.36 23.50 54.22
CA VAL A 44 1.01 22.30 53.46
C VAL A 44 1.55 22.38 52.03
N LEU A 45 1.34 23.51 51.32
CA LEU A 45 1.90 23.69 49.98
C LEU A 45 3.43 23.60 49.95
N SER A 46 4.11 24.09 50.99
CA SER A 46 5.57 24.03 51.08
C SER A 46 6.08 22.60 51.28
N GLU A 47 5.37 21.82 52.09
CA GLU A 47 5.65 20.40 52.31
C GLU A 47 5.35 19.57 51.07
N ASP A 48 4.19 19.79 50.44
CA ASP A 48 3.79 19.15 49.19
C ASP A 48 4.78 19.45 48.07
N ARG A 49 5.24 20.70 47.95
CA ARG A 49 6.30 21.05 47.00
C ARG A 49 7.58 20.28 47.28
N ALA A 50 7.99 20.13 48.54
CA ALA A 50 9.18 19.38 48.89
C ALA A 50 9.01 17.87 48.64
N GLN A 51 7.81 17.32 48.86
CA GLN A 51 7.46 15.94 48.54
C GLN A 51 7.50 15.71 47.02
N LEU A 52 6.82 16.56 46.25
CA LEU A 52 6.82 16.51 44.78
C LEU A 52 8.23 16.62 44.21
N ILE A 53 9.09 17.48 44.75
CA ILE A 53 10.50 17.56 44.32
C ILE A 53 11.23 16.23 44.58
N LYS A 54 11.00 15.58 45.73
CA LYS A 54 11.58 14.27 46.03
C LYS A 54 11.04 13.18 45.11
N GLU A 55 9.75 13.19 44.80
CA GLU A 55 9.12 12.25 43.87
C GLU A 55 9.64 12.46 42.44
N ILE A 56 9.75 13.71 41.98
CA ILE A 56 10.34 14.05 40.68
C ILE A 56 11.79 13.60 40.61
N GLN A 57 12.57 13.79 41.69
CA GLN A 57 13.95 13.34 41.73
C GLN A 57 14.04 11.80 41.72
N HIS A 58 13.20 11.12 42.49
CA HIS A 58 13.15 9.65 42.51
C HIS A 58 12.75 9.07 41.15
N THR A 59 11.70 9.63 40.52
CA THR A 59 11.25 9.20 39.19
C THR A 59 12.30 9.49 38.12
N LYS A 60 13.06 10.58 38.25
CA LYS A 60 14.22 10.85 37.38
C LYS A 60 15.32 9.82 37.59
N ASP A 61 15.70 9.52 38.83
CA ASP A 61 16.75 8.54 39.13
C ASP A 61 16.36 7.14 38.65
N GLU A 62 15.07 6.76 38.79
CA GLU A 62 14.51 5.53 38.21
C GLU A 62 14.54 5.55 36.68
N GLY A 63 14.22 6.69 36.05
CA GLY A 63 14.31 6.89 34.61
C GLY A 63 15.73 6.72 34.08
N ASP A 64 16.70 7.32 34.76
CA ASP A 64 18.13 7.24 34.42
C ASP A 64 18.66 5.80 34.63
N ALA A 65 18.22 5.12 35.70
CA ALA A 65 18.56 3.71 35.95
C ALA A 65 17.96 2.77 34.87
N LEU A 66 16.73 3.02 34.43
CA LEU A 66 16.10 2.29 33.32
C LEU A 66 16.81 2.57 32.00
N LEU A 67 17.23 3.81 31.74
CA LEU A 67 18.00 4.17 30.55
C LEU A 67 19.33 3.41 30.51
N LEU A 68 20.08 3.40 31.61
CA LEU A 68 21.31 2.61 31.76
C LEU A 68 21.06 1.10 31.56
N GLN A 69 19.94 0.54 32.05
CA GLN A 69 19.57 -0.85 31.77
C GLN A 69 19.26 -1.11 30.29
N VAL A 70 18.64 -0.16 29.59
CA VAL A 70 18.35 -0.27 28.16
C VAL A 70 19.63 -0.18 27.34
N GLU A 71 20.53 0.75 27.67
CA GLU A 71 21.83 0.92 27.01
C GLU A 71 22.76 -0.27 27.26
N GLY A 72 22.82 -0.76 28.51
CA GLY A 72 23.59 -1.96 28.87
C GLY A 72 23.08 -3.24 28.21
N ASN A 73 21.79 -3.29 27.86
CA ASN A 73 21.21 -4.35 27.05
C ASN A 73 21.19 -3.97 25.56
N GLY A 74 22.35 -3.67 24.96
CA GLY A 74 22.46 -3.36 23.52
C GLY A 74 21.79 -4.40 22.60
N GLU A 75 21.78 -5.67 23.02
CA GLU A 75 20.99 -6.73 22.36
C GLU A 75 19.48 -6.52 22.47
N ALA A 76 18.96 -6.06 23.62
CA ALA A 76 17.55 -5.72 23.78
C ALA A 76 17.16 -4.53 22.90
N ALA A 77 18.00 -3.50 22.77
CA ALA A 77 17.73 -2.41 21.82
C ALA A 77 17.60 -2.94 20.38
N SER A 78 18.45 -3.90 19.99
CA SER A 78 18.32 -4.58 18.70
C SER A 78 17.03 -5.40 18.60
N MET A 79 16.65 -6.12 19.67
CA MET A 79 15.39 -6.88 19.75
C MET A 79 14.17 -5.97 19.67
N TYR A 80 14.14 -4.82 20.35
CA TYR A 80 13.05 -3.84 20.26
C TYR A 80 12.93 -3.27 18.84
N ARG A 81 14.05 -3.00 18.17
CA ARG A 81 14.04 -2.55 16.76
C ARG A 81 13.49 -3.64 15.84
N VAL A 82 13.85 -4.90 16.06
CA VAL A 82 13.34 -6.04 15.30
C VAL A 82 11.86 -6.27 15.61
N ALA A 83 11.44 -6.25 16.88
CA ALA A 83 10.06 -6.40 17.31
C ALA A 83 9.17 -5.29 16.73
N ALA A 84 9.61 -4.03 16.79
CA ALA A 84 8.89 -2.92 16.16
C ALA A 84 8.80 -3.08 14.63
N ARG A 85 9.82 -3.66 13.99
CA ARG A 85 9.79 -3.98 12.56
C ARG A 85 8.80 -5.11 12.26
N VAL A 86 8.78 -6.16 13.08
CA VAL A 86 7.83 -7.28 12.97
C VAL A 86 6.40 -6.79 13.16
N GLN A 87 6.14 -5.95 14.17
CA GLN A 87 4.82 -5.35 14.39
C GLN A 87 4.38 -4.52 13.18
N ARG A 88 5.25 -3.68 12.61
CA ARG A 88 4.94 -2.94 11.38
C ARG A 88 4.63 -3.86 10.20
N PHE A 89 5.33 -4.99 10.07
CA PHE A 89 5.03 -5.98 9.04
C PHE A 89 3.71 -6.72 9.29
N GLU A 90 3.38 -7.01 10.55
CA GLU A 90 2.10 -7.60 10.92
C GLU A 90 0.94 -6.64 10.63
N GLU A 91 1.07 -5.37 11.01
CA GLU A 91 0.11 -4.32 10.65
C GLU A 91 -0.06 -4.18 9.14
N PHE A 92 1.04 -4.19 8.38
CA PHE A 92 0.99 -4.16 6.92
C PHE A 92 0.29 -5.40 6.35
N ALA A 93 0.60 -6.60 6.86
CA ALA A 93 -0.03 -7.84 6.42
C ALA A 93 -1.53 -7.86 6.74
N ASN A 94 -1.93 -7.35 7.90
CA ASN A 94 -3.33 -7.23 8.29
C ASN A 94 -4.08 -6.24 7.39
N ARG A 95 -3.51 -5.06 7.13
CA ARG A 95 -4.08 -4.08 6.19
C ARG A 95 -4.16 -4.60 4.77
N ALA A 96 -3.13 -5.32 4.30
CA ALA A 96 -3.14 -5.94 2.98
C ALA A 96 -4.23 -7.02 2.89
N ASN A 97 -4.40 -7.84 3.93
CA ASN A 97 -5.47 -8.83 4.00
C ASN A 97 -6.85 -8.17 4.03
N GLU A 98 -7.02 -7.07 4.76
CA GLU A 98 -8.24 -6.29 4.80
C GLU A 98 -8.57 -5.67 3.44
N TYR A 99 -7.58 -5.08 2.75
CA TYR A 99 -7.74 -4.57 1.39
C TYR A 99 -8.17 -5.68 0.43
N VAL A 100 -7.54 -6.85 0.47
CA VAL A 100 -7.90 -7.98 -0.40
C VAL A 100 -9.30 -8.54 -0.10
N LYS A 101 -9.72 -8.53 1.16
CA LYS A 101 -11.03 -9.08 1.55
C LYS A 101 -12.19 -8.12 1.33
N ASN A 102 -11.98 -6.83 1.59
CA ASN A 102 -13.07 -5.87 1.63
C ASN A 102 -13.02 -4.94 0.42
N VAL A 103 -11.87 -4.30 0.17
CA VAL A 103 -11.77 -3.22 -0.82
C VAL A 103 -11.62 -3.75 -2.24
N LEU A 104 -10.81 -4.78 -2.44
CA LEU A 104 -10.51 -5.32 -3.77
C LEU A 104 -11.76 -5.91 -4.46
N PRO A 105 -12.64 -6.67 -3.78
CA PRO A 105 -13.89 -7.13 -4.41
C PRO A 105 -14.80 -5.97 -4.84
N GLU A 106 -14.95 -4.95 -4.00
CA GLU A 106 -15.74 -3.75 -4.33
C GLU A 106 -15.13 -2.95 -5.50
N GLU A 107 -13.80 -2.89 -5.60
CA GLU A 107 -13.11 -2.31 -6.76
C GLU A 107 -13.33 -3.12 -8.04
N ILE A 108 -13.27 -4.46 -7.93
CA ILE A 108 -13.50 -5.35 -9.08
C ILE A 108 -14.95 -5.23 -9.56
N GLU A 109 -15.92 -5.23 -8.65
CA GLU A 109 -17.35 -5.06 -8.98
C GLU A 109 -17.60 -3.70 -9.64
N ARG A 110 -17.07 -2.61 -9.07
CA ARG A 110 -17.19 -1.28 -9.69
C ARG A 110 -16.60 -1.21 -11.10
N VAL A 111 -15.44 -1.83 -11.32
CA VAL A 111 -14.81 -1.86 -12.66
C VAL A 111 -15.62 -2.73 -13.62
N ALA A 112 -16.13 -3.88 -13.16
CA ALA A 112 -16.98 -4.76 -13.96
C ALA A 112 -18.32 -4.09 -14.34
N ASP A 113 -18.94 -3.36 -13.41
CA ASP A 113 -20.17 -2.60 -13.67
C ASP A 113 -19.92 -1.45 -14.65
N ALA A 114 -18.80 -0.73 -14.51
CA ALA A 114 -18.43 0.31 -15.45
C ALA A 114 -18.18 -0.23 -16.87
N ASP A 115 -17.50 -1.37 -17.00
CA ASP A 115 -17.28 -2.04 -18.29
C ASP A 115 -18.60 -2.54 -18.89
N ARG A 116 -19.49 -3.09 -18.06
CA ARG A 116 -20.83 -3.49 -18.49
C ARG A 116 -21.64 -2.31 -19.01
N HIS A 117 -21.66 -1.19 -18.29
CA HIS A 117 -22.34 0.02 -18.73
C HIS A 117 -21.76 0.56 -20.05
N HIS A 118 -20.43 0.56 -20.19
CA HIS A 118 -19.79 0.97 -21.43
C HIS A 118 -20.16 0.06 -22.60
N SER A 119 -20.17 -1.25 -22.39
CA SER A 119 -20.61 -2.22 -23.40
C SER A 119 -22.08 -2.05 -23.77
N ASP A 120 -22.96 -1.83 -22.79
CA ASP A 120 -24.39 -1.57 -23.03
C ASP A 120 -24.61 -0.27 -23.84
N ASP A 121 -23.83 0.78 -23.57
CA ASP A 121 -23.85 2.04 -24.32
C ASP A 121 -23.37 1.87 -25.75
N GLU A 122 -22.29 1.11 -25.97
CA GLU A 122 -21.79 0.77 -27.31
C GLU A 122 -22.82 -0.04 -28.12
N VAL A 123 -23.45 -1.03 -27.48
CA VAL A 123 -24.52 -1.84 -28.08
C VAL A 123 -25.74 -0.97 -28.40
N ALA A 124 -26.14 -0.09 -27.49
CA ALA A 124 -27.26 0.84 -27.71
C ALA A 124 -26.96 1.83 -28.87
N ALA A 125 -25.73 2.33 -28.97
CA ALA A 125 -25.30 3.17 -30.08
C ALA A 125 -25.36 2.39 -31.41
N TYR A 126 -24.87 1.15 -31.44
CA TYR A 126 -24.93 0.30 -32.62
C TYR A 126 -26.37 -0.03 -33.05
N ILE A 127 -27.27 -0.26 -32.09
CA ILE A 127 -28.70 -0.47 -32.36
C ILE A 127 -29.32 0.78 -32.99
N LYS A 128 -29.02 1.98 -32.48
CA LYS A 128 -29.51 3.24 -33.05
C LYS A 128 -29.01 3.44 -34.49
N GLU A 129 -27.74 3.14 -34.76
CA GLU A 129 -27.20 3.20 -36.12
C GLU A 129 -27.90 2.21 -37.08
N LEU A 130 -28.17 0.99 -36.61
CA LEU A 130 -28.89 -0.01 -37.40
C LEU A 130 -30.34 0.40 -37.66
N GLN A 131 -31.02 0.98 -36.66
CA GLN A 131 -32.37 1.51 -36.83
C GLN A 131 -32.40 2.66 -37.85
N ALA A 132 -31.45 3.60 -37.78
CA ALA A 132 -31.34 4.69 -38.75
C ALA A 132 -31.11 4.17 -40.19
N LYS A 133 -30.23 3.17 -40.37
CA LYS A 133 -30.02 2.52 -41.68
C LYS A 133 -31.28 1.82 -42.18
N ARG A 134 -31.98 1.09 -41.29
CA ARG A 134 -33.24 0.43 -41.62
C ARG A 134 -34.31 1.43 -42.05
N GLU A 135 -34.45 2.56 -41.35
CA GLU A 135 -35.39 3.62 -41.72
C GLU A 135 -35.04 4.24 -43.09
N GLU A 136 -33.76 4.45 -43.37
CA GLU A 136 -33.31 4.94 -44.68
C GLU A 136 -33.63 3.94 -45.81
N GLU A 137 -33.41 2.64 -45.58
CA GLU A 137 -33.77 1.58 -46.53
C GLU A 137 -35.29 1.48 -46.73
N LEU A 138 -36.08 1.55 -45.66
CA LEU A 138 -37.54 1.57 -45.75
C LEU A 138 -38.05 2.79 -46.52
N ARG A 139 -37.42 3.97 -46.35
CA ARG A 139 -37.71 5.17 -47.14
C ARG A 139 -37.42 4.95 -48.63
N LYS A 140 -36.28 4.35 -48.97
CA LYS A 140 -35.92 3.99 -50.36
C LYS A 140 -36.93 3.01 -50.97
N ILE A 141 -37.33 1.98 -50.22
CA ILE A 141 -38.37 1.02 -50.64
C ILE A 141 -39.71 1.73 -50.82
N GLY A 142 -40.08 2.65 -49.94
CA GLY A 142 -41.31 3.46 -50.06
C GLY A 142 -41.35 4.28 -51.35
N ILE A 143 -40.25 4.98 -51.66
CA ILE A 143 -40.11 5.74 -52.91
C ILE A 143 -40.19 4.82 -54.14
N LEU A 144 -39.53 3.66 -54.10
CA LEU A 144 -39.61 2.68 -55.19
C LEU A 144 -41.03 2.16 -55.37
N LYS A 145 -41.74 1.83 -54.29
CA LYS A 145 -43.14 1.40 -54.32
C LYS A 145 -44.03 2.48 -54.93
N GLU A 146 -43.90 3.73 -54.51
CA GLU A 146 -44.67 4.86 -55.06
C GLU A 146 -44.40 5.07 -56.56
N ARG A 147 -43.13 4.96 -56.98
CA ARG A 147 -42.78 5.01 -58.42
C ARG A 147 -43.39 3.85 -59.20
N THR A 148 -43.41 2.65 -58.64
CA THR A 148 -44.02 1.49 -59.30
C THR A 148 -45.54 1.57 -59.35
N THR A 149 -46.21 2.10 -58.32
CA THR A 149 -47.66 2.28 -58.32
C THR A 149 -48.09 3.42 -59.24
N LYS A 150 -47.35 4.53 -59.29
CA LYS A 150 -47.56 5.59 -60.29
C LYS A 150 -47.45 5.04 -61.71
N ARG A 151 -46.36 4.33 -62.05
CA ARG A 151 -46.23 3.67 -63.36
C ARG A 151 -47.33 2.66 -63.66
N ALA A 152 -47.75 1.86 -62.67
CA ALA A 152 -48.86 0.92 -62.87
C ALA A 152 -50.21 1.65 -63.11
N ASN A 153 -50.44 2.77 -62.41
CA ASN A 153 -51.61 3.61 -62.63
C ASN A 153 -51.53 4.32 -63.99
N ASP A 154 -50.37 4.80 -64.42
CA ASP A 154 -50.17 5.41 -65.75
C ASP A 154 -50.33 4.38 -66.87
N LEU A 155 -50.03 3.10 -66.64
CA LEU A 155 -50.34 2.03 -67.58
C LEU A 155 -51.84 1.68 -67.60
N ARG A 156 -52.51 1.77 -66.45
CA ARG A 156 -53.95 1.44 -66.32
C ARG A 156 -54.87 2.58 -66.76
N ASN A 157 -54.46 3.82 -66.53
CA ASN A 157 -55.15 5.07 -66.89
C ASN A 157 -54.47 5.77 -68.08
N GLY A 158 -53.45 5.15 -68.66
CA GLY A 158 -52.74 5.66 -69.84
C GLY A 158 -53.72 5.94 -70.96
N PRO A 159 -53.37 6.86 -71.87
CA PRO A 159 -54.31 7.44 -72.81
C PRO A 159 -55.10 6.31 -73.47
N ARG A 160 -56.41 6.25 -73.22
CA ARG A 160 -57.29 5.44 -74.03
C ARG A 160 -57.04 5.94 -75.44
N VAL A 161 -56.40 5.10 -76.25
CA VAL A 161 -56.30 5.29 -77.68
C VAL A 161 -57.72 5.05 -78.22
N GLU A 162 -58.61 5.99 -77.94
CA GLU A 162 -59.72 6.28 -78.83
C GLU A 162 -59.10 7.03 -80.00
N ASN A 163 -59.11 6.37 -81.16
CA ASN A 163 -58.64 6.84 -82.45
C ASN A 163 -57.13 6.66 -82.67
N GLY A 164 -56.79 5.44 -83.11
CA GLY A 164 -55.48 5.14 -83.66
C GLY A 164 -55.24 5.89 -84.96
N GLU A 165 -54.39 6.92 -84.90
CA GLU A 165 -53.70 7.45 -86.08
C GLU A 165 -52.22 7.64 -85.73
N LEU A 166 -51.42 6.64 -86.09
CA LEU A 166 -49.96 6.66 -86.07
C LEU A 166 -49.49 7.61 -87.18
N ASN A 167 -49.18 8.84 -86.79
CA ASN A 167 -48.72 9.86 -87.74
C ASN A 167 -47.25 9.62 -88.13
N ALA A 168 -47.04 8.84 -89.20
CA ALA A 168 -45.74 8.37 -89.69
C ALA A 168 -44.95 9.41 -90.53
N LEU A 169 -45.12 10.72 -90.29
CA LEU A 169 -44.58 11.78 -91.16
C LEU A 169 -43.63 12.79 -90.50
N CYS A 170 -43.00 12.45 -89.37
CA CYS A 170 -41.82 13.20 -88.90
C CYS A 170 -40.53 12.43 -89.23
N ARG A 171 -40.23 12.37 -90.53
CA ARG A 171 -38.90 11.99 -91.03
C ARG A 171 -38.10 13.26 -91.30
N VAL A 172 -36.98 13.37 -90.58
CA VAL A 172 -35.75 14.05 -91.00
C VAL A 172 -35.81 15.59 -91.02
N SER A 173 -35.82 16.18 -89.82
CA SER A 173 -35.16 17.46 -89.58
C SER A 173 -34.03 17.21 -88.59
N ARG A 174 -32.80 17.28 -89.13
CA ARG A 174 -31.47 17.33 -88.49
C ARG A 174 -31.47 17.17 -86.98
N ALA A 175 -30.75 16.15 -86.51
CA ALA A 175 -30.32 15.90 -85.14
C ALA A 175 -29.74 17.17 -84.48
N LYS A 176 -30.63 18.07 -84.06
CA LYS A 176 -30.40 18.94 -82.92
C LYS A 176 -30.16 17.98 -81.78
N GLU A 177 -29.13 18.22 -80.98
CA GLU A 177 -28.95 17.58 -79.68
C GLU A 177 -30.33 17.37 -79.08
N GLU A 178 -30.82 16.12 -79.11
CA GLU A 178 -32.00 15.77 -78.34
C GLU A 178 -31.57 16.14 -76.94
N GLU A 179 -32.21 17.18 -76.39
CA GLU A 179 -32.17 17.42 -74.97
C GLU A 179 -32.55 16.07 -74.36
N LEU A 180 -31.56 15.34 -73.84
CA LEU A 180 -31.79 14.13 -73.07
C LEU A 180 -32.98 14.43 -72.18
N ASP A 181 -34.03 13.61 -72.28
CA ASP A 181 -35.26 13.81 -71.53
C ASP A 181 -34.88 14.10 -70.06
N LYS A 182 -35.61 15.02 -69.40
CA LYS A 182 -35.22 15.51 -68.06
C LYS A 182 -35.00 14.33 -67.10
N GLU A 183 -35.80 13.28 -67.21
CA GLU A 183 -35.66 12.03 -66.45
C GLU A 183 -34.34 11.28 -66.74
N THR A 184 -33.86 11.31 -67.98
CA THR A 184 -32.58 10.68 -68.38
C THR A 184 -31.39 11.46 -67.83
N LYS A 185 -31.45 12.80 -67.80
CA LYS A 185 -30.43 13.63 -67.17
C LYS A 185 -30.37 13.40 -65.66
N GLU A 186 -31.51 13.41 -64.98
CA GLU A 186 -31.59 13.14 -63.53
C GLU A 186 -31.08 11.74 -63.15
N THR A 187 -31.39 10.72 -63.96
CA THR A 187 -30.88 9.36 -63.71
C THR A 187 -29.39 9.26 -63.96
N GLN A 188 -28.83 9.96 -64.95
CA GLN A 188 -27.40 10.00 -65.20
C GLN A 188 -26.65 10.73 -64.07
N GLU A 189 -27.16 11.87 -63.61
CA GLU A 189 -26.64 12.59 -62.44
C GLU A 189 -26.65 11.72 -61.18
N TYR A 190 -27.75 11.00 -60.91
CA TYR A 190 -27.84 10.08 -59.77
C TYR A 190 -26.82 8.93 -59.86
N VAL A 191 -26.61 8.36 -61.06
CA VAL A 191 -25.61 7.31 -61.28
C VAL A 191 -24.20 7.84 -61.06
N ASP A 192 -23.90 9.05 -61.53
CA ASP A 192 -22.58 9.66 -61.35
C ASP A 192 -22.33 10.02 -59.88
N GLU A 193 -23.33 10.57 -59.17
CA GLU A 193 -23.25 10.75 -57.71
C GLU A 193 -23.03 9.42 -56.96
N ALA A 194 -23.75 8.36 -57.34
CA ALA A 194 -23.60 7.05 -56.72
C ALA A 194 -22.20 6.45 -56.99
N ARG A 195 -21.64 6.70 -58.18
CA ARG A 195 -20.27 6.30 -58.53
C ARG A 195 -19.23 7.05 -57.69
N LEU A 196 -19.40 8.36 -57.49
CA LEU A 196 -18.55 9.17 -56.62
C LEU A 196 -18.61 8.68 -55.17
N LYS A 197 -19.81 8.53 -54.60
CA LYS A 197 -20.02 8.00 -53.23
C LYS A 197 -19.42 6.60 -53.07
N LYS A 198 -19.53 5.74 -54.09
CA LYS A 198 -18.90 4.41 -54.09
C LYS A 198 -17.36 4.51 -54.07
N ALA A 199 -16.78 5.42 -54.84
CA ALA A 199 -15.32 5.63 -54.86
C ALA A 199 -14.82 6.11 -53.48
N ASP A 200 -15.52 7.05 -52.85
CA ASP A 200 -15.20 7.55 -51.50
C ASP A 200 -15.29 6.44 -50.43
N LEU A 201 -16.35 5.62 -50.49
CA LEU A 201 -16.50 4.47 -49.59
C LEU A 201 -15.38 3.45 -49.79
N ILE A 202 -14.96 3.18 -51.03
CA ILE A 202 -13.83 2.29 -51.32
C ILE A 202 -12.52 2.86 -50.75
N ALA A 203 -12.29 4.17 -50.87
CA ALA A 203 -11.13 4.84 -50.28
C ALA A 203 -11.14 4.71 -48.74
N LYS A 204 -12.28 5.02 -48.10
CA LYS A 204 -12.45 4.89 -46.63
C LYS A 204 -12.28 3.46 -46.14
N ILE A 205 -12.77 2.46 -46.89
CA ILE A 205 -12.54 1.04 -46.56
C ILE A 205 -11.05 0.69 -46.63
N ARG A 206 -10.29 1.22 -47.60
CA ARG A 206 -8.84 1.00 -47.66
C ARG A 206 -8.12 1.62 -46.46
N GLU A 207 -8.47 2.84 -46.08
CA GLU A 207 -7.92 3.50 -44.90
C GLU A 207 -8.20 2.72 -43.62
N LEU A 208 -9.44 2.29 -43.41
CA LEU A 208 -9.82 1.48 -42.24
C LEU A 208 -9.08 0.13 -42.21
N ARG A 209 -8.85 -0.50 -43.37
CA ARG A 209 -8.04 -1.73 -43.45
C ARG A 209 -6.58 -1.48 -43.08
N GLN A 210 -6.00 -0.37 -43.52
CA GLN A 210 -4.63 0.01 -43.14
C GLN A 210 -4.53 0.33 -41.65
N ALA A 211 -5.49 1.10 -41.10
CA ALA A 211 -5.55 1.42 -39.68
C ALA A 211 -5.70 0.15 -38.82
N LYS A 212 -6.60 -0.77 -39.20
CA LYS A 212 -6.74 -2.08 -38.56
C LYS A 212 -5.42 -2.86 -38.57
N SER A 213 -4.73 -2.91 -39.70
CA SER A 213 -3.45 -3.61 -39.81
C SER A 213 -2.37 -2.97 -38.92
N LYS A 214 -2.31 -1.63 -38.84
CA LYS A 214 -1.38 -0.91 -37.95
C LYS A 214 -1.67 -1.21 -36.49
N LEU A 215 -2.93 -1.10 -36.07
CA LEU A 215 -3.36 -1.40 -34.70
C LEU A 215 -3.08 -2.86 -34.31
N GLN A 216 -3.23 -3.81 -35.23
CA GLN A 216 -2.88 -5.21 -34.98
C GLN A 216 -1.39 -5.41 -34.72
N VAL A 217 -0.51 -4.70 -35.44
CA VAL A 217 0.95 -4.73 -35.20
C VAL A 217 1.28 -4.08 -33.85
N GLU A 218 0.72 -2.90 -33.57
CA GLU A 218 0.93 -2.21 -32.29
C GLU A 218 0.45 -3.04 -31.09
N LEU A 219 -0.67 -3.75 -31.23
CA LEU A 219 -1.19 -4.66 -30.21
C LEU A 219 -0.24 -5.84 -29.95
N LEU A 220 0.33 -6.44 -31.00
CA LEU A 220 1.31 -7.52 -30.85
C LEU A 220 2.62 -7.02 -30.22
N ASP A 221 3.10 -5.85 -30.62
CA ASP A 221 4.30 -5.24 -30.06
C ASP A 221 4.13 -4.88 -28.57
N THR A 222 2.98 -4.30 -28.21
CA THR A 222 2.65 -3.98 -26.81
C THR A 222 2.50 -5.26 -25.99
N LYS A 223 1.85 -6.31 -26.51
CA LYS A 223 1.78 -7.62 -25.87
C LYS A 223 3.17 -8.21 -25.62
N HIS A 224 4.07 -8.19 -26.61
CA HIS A 224 5.43 -8.68 -26.45
C HIS A 224 6.26 -7.85 -25.45
N LYS A 225 6.11 -6.52 -25.46
CA LYS A 225 6.75 -5.63 -24.47
C LYS A 225 6.26 -5.93 -23.05
N ASN A 226 4.96 -6.12 -22.88
CA ASN A 226 4.35 -6.45 -21.59
C ASN A 226 4.80 -7.84 -21.11
N GLU A 227 4.85 -8.83 -21.99
CA GLU A 227 5.35 -10.17 -21.67
C GLU A 227 6.82 -10.15 -21.21
N LYS A 228 7.69 -9.37 -21.88
CA LYS A 228 9.08 -9.18 -21.45
C LYS A 228 9.15 -8.58 -20.03
N LYS A 229 8.38 -7.53 -19.75
CA LYS A 229 8.31 -6.93 -18.40
C LYS A 229 7.81 -7.91 -17.34
N VAL A 230 6.78 -8.69 -17.65
CA VAL A 230 6.24 -9.74 -16.75
C VAL A 230 7.30 -10.80 -16.46
N ASN A 231 8.04 -11.25 -17.48
CA ASN A 231 9.10 -12.25 -17.30
C ASN A 231 10.28 -11.71 -16.48
N GLU A 232 10.65 -10.45 -16.67
CA GLU A 232 11.67 -9.76 -15.87
C GLU A 232 11.24 -9.65 -14.39
N MET A 233 10.00 -9.23 -14.13
CA MET A 233 9.46 -9.19 -12.76
C MET A 233 9.46 -10.58 -12.12
N LYS A 234 9.02 -11.61 -12.83
CA LYS A 234 9.08 -13.01 -12.35
C LYS A 234 10.50 -13.48 -12.05
N ALA A 235 11.51 -13.02 -12.80
CA ALA A 235 12.91 -13.32 -12.51
C ALA A 235 13.39 -12.62 -11.23
N ARG A 236 13.06 -11.34 -11.06
CA ARG A 236 13.39 -10.57 -9.85
C ARG A 236 12.74 -11.15 -8.60
N ILE A 237 11.47 -11.54 -8.67
CA ILE A 237 10.75 -12.20 -7.56
C ILE A 237 11.47 -13.50 -7.16
N ARG A 238 11.78 -14.37 -8.12
CA ARG A 238 12.52 -15.62 -7.86
C ARG A 238 13.89 -15.36 -7.21
N HIS A 239 14.61 -14.34 -7.65
CA HIS A 239 15.88 -13.96 -7.04
C HIS A 239 15.70 -13.46 -5.59
N ALA A 240 14.69 -12.63 -5.34
CA ALA A 240 14.36 -12.15 -4.00
C ALA A 240 13.95 -13.29 -3.06
N GLU A 241 13.16 -14.26 -3.54
CA GLU A 241 12.78 -15.44 -2.77
C GLU A 241 13.99 -16.32 -2.39
N LEU A 242 14.93 -16.51 -3.32
CA LEU A 242 16.17 -17.25 -3.05
C LEU A 242 17.07 -16.52 -2.03
N ALA A 243 17.17 -15.19 -2.14
CA ALA A 243 17.89 -14.36 -1.17
C ALA A 243 17.25 -14.46 0.22
N ASN A 244 15.93 -14.32 0.31
CA ASN A 244 15.20 -14.44 1.58
C ASN A 244 15.37 -15.83 2.22
N LYS A 245 15.34 -16.91 1.43
CA LYS A 245 15.66 -18.27 1.91
C LYS A 245 17.11 -18.43 2.39
N ARG A 246 18.06 -17.67 1.84
CA ARG A 246 19.45 -17.63 2.35
C ARG A 246 19.49 -16.89 3.68
N ASP A 247 18.86 -15.73 3.78
CA ASP A 247 18.85 -14.91 4.99
C ASP A 247 18.19 -15.63 6.18
N ILE A 248 17.06 -16.32 5.94
CA ILE A 248 16.42 -17.15 6.97
C ILE A 248 17.37 -18.23 7.50
N ARG A 249 18.14 -18.89 6.63
CA ARG A 249 19.12 -19.91 7.06
C ARG A 249 20.25 -19.29 7.87
N VAL A 250 20.74 -18.12 7.48
CA VAL A 250 21.77 -17.39 8.24
C VAL A 250 21.23 -16.99 9.62
N CYS A 251 20.01 -16.46 9.70
CA CYS A 251 19.39 -16.13 10.98
C CYS A 251 19.19 -17.35 11.88
N GLN A 252 18.79 -18.50 11.30
CA GLN A 252 18.69 -19.76 12.05
C GLN A 252 20.05 -20.21 12.60
N GLN A 253 21.11 -20.15 11.78
CA GLN A 253 22.47 -20.49 12.20
C GLN A 253 22.97 -19.56 13.32
N LEU A 254 22.75 -18.25 13.19
CA LEU A 254 23.11 -17.27 14.22
C LEU A 254 22.34 -17.53 15.53
N ASN A 255 21.04 -17.83 15.45
CA ASN A 255 20.25 -18.17 16.63
C ASN A 255 20.75 -19.44 17.32
N THR A 256 21.11 -20.48 16.56
CA THR A 256 21.68 -21.71 17.14
C THR A 256 23.05 -21.46 17.78
N THR A 257 23.90 -20.65 17.15
CA THR A 257 25.22 -20.30 17.69
C THR A 257 25.09 -19.44 18.94
N ASN A 258 24.20 -18.44 18.94
CA ASN A 258 23.94 -17.59 20.10
C ASN A 258 23.35 -18.39 21.28
N ALA A 259 22.45 -19.34 21.00
CA ALA A 259 21.93 -20.24 22.03
C ALA A 259 23.06 -21.10 22.63
N ALA A 260 23.92 -21.69 21.79
CA ALA A 260 25.08 -22.47 22.26
C ALA A 260 26.06 -21.62 23.09
N LEU A 261 26.36 -20.40 22.65
CA LEU A 261 27.20 -19.45 23.39
C LEU A 261 26.57 -19.07 24.73
N THR A 262 25.26 -18.85 24.77
CA THR A 262 24.53 -18.52 26.01
C THR A 262 24.59 -19.70 27.00
N THR A 263 24.37 -20.93 26.53
CA THR A 263 24.47 -22.13 27.37
C THR A 263 25.90 -22.35 27.86
N ASN A 264 26.91 -22.14 27.02
CA ASN A 264 28.32 -22.22 27.41
C ASN A 264 28.66 -21.16 28.46
N ALA A 265 28.23 -19.92 28.27
CA ALA A 265 28.42 -18.84 29.24
C ALA A 265 27.73 -19.15 30.58
N GLN A 266 26.50 -19.66 30.56
CA GLN A 266 25.79 -20.10 31.77
C GLN A 266 26.50 -21.26 32.47
N THR A 267 27.07 -22.19 31.71
CA THR A 267 27.82 -23.33 32.26
C THR A 267 29.11 -22.87 32.93
N LEU A 268 29.86 -21.97 32.27
CA LEU A 268 31.07 -21.36 32.82
C LEU A 268 30.76 -20.52 34.07
N LEU A 269 29.70 -19.71 34.05
CA LEU A 269 29.24 -18.98 35.24
C LEU A 269 28.82 -19.95 36.36
N GLY A 270 28.17 -21.06 36.02
CA GLY A 270 27.84 -22.11 36.98
C GLY A 270 29.09 -22.73 37.60
N GLN A 271 30.10 -23.05 36.79
CA GLN A 271 31.39 -23.56 37.27
C GLN A 271 32.11 -22.54 38.16
N LEU A 272 32.22 -21.29 37.72
CA LEU A 272 32.82 -20.21 38.52
C LEU A 272 32.08 -20.01 39.84
N ASN A 273 30.74 -20.02 39.84
CA ASN A 273 29.97 -19.91 41.08
C ASN A 273 30.24 -21.09 42.03
N VAL A 274 30.39 -22.31 41.51
CA VAL A 274 30.77 -23.48 42.31
C VAL A 274 32.21 -23.36 42.82
N GLU A 275 33.15 -22.84 42.03
CA GLU A 275 34.52 -22.58 42.48
C GLU A 275 34.59 -21.50 43.56
N HIS A 276 33.80 -20.43 43.43
CA HIS A 276 33.81 -19.30 44.36
C HIS A 276 33.03 -19.55 45.66
N TYR A 277 31.89 -20.25 45.59
CA TYR A 277 31.00 -20.43 46.74
C TYR A 277 30.87 -21.89 47.21
N GLY A 278 31.44 -22.86 46.49
CA GLY A 278 31.17 -24.28 46.73
C GLY A 278 29.79 -24.73 46.21
N ILE A 279 29.53 -26.03 46.22
CA ILE A 279 28.30 -26.65 45.69
C ILE A 279 27.03 -26.16 46.41
N GLU A 280 27.14 -25.78 47.69
CA GLU A 280 26.00 -25.42 48.55
C GLU A 280 25.97 -23.94 48.97
N GLY A 281 27.00 -23.15 48.65
CA GLY A 281 27.18 -21.82 49.26
C GLY A 281 26.77 -20.62 48.41
N ALA A 282 26.20 -20.81 47.22
CA ALA A 282 25.82 -19.68 46.36
C ALA A 282 24.78 -18.79 47.07
N PRO A 283 25.06 -17.50 47.30
CA PRO A 283 24.11 -16.59 47.94
C PRO A 283 22.82 -16.53 47.11
N SER A 284 21.66 -16.69 47.76
CA SER A 284 20.38 -16.54 47.07
C SER A 284 20.29 -15.16 46.41
N GLU A 285 19.59 -15.05 45.28
CA GLU A 285 19.40 -13.78 44.55
C GLU A 285 18.91 -12.64 45.47
N LYS A 286 18.07 -12.98 46.44
CA LYS A 286 17.59 -12.04 47.47
C LYS A 286 18.73 -11.50 48.34
N ALA A 287 19.68 -12.35 48.73
CA ALA A 287 20.84 -11.95 49.53
C ALA A 287 21.78 -11.00 48.77
N LEU A 288 21.96 -11.23 47.45
CA LEU A 288 22.76 -10.33 46.61
C LEU A 288 22.10 -8.95 46.46
N ILE A 289 20.77 -8.91 46.31
CA ILE A 289 20.03 -7.64 46.24
C ILE A 289 20.14 -6.86 47.56
N THR A 290 20.07 -7.54 48.71
CA THR A 290 20.22 -6.88 50.01
C THR A 290 21.64 -6.35 50.22
N MET A 291 22.67 -7.13 49.88
CA MET A 291 24.06 -6.67 49.99
C MET A 291 24.31 -5.45 49.08
N ARG A 292 23.81 -5.46 47.84
CA ARG A 292 23.97 -4.32 46.92
C ARG A 292 23.28 -3.07 47.46
N LYS A 293 22.06 -3.17 47.98
CA LYS A 293 21.35 -2.02 48.58
C LYS A 293 22.07 -1.46 49.80
N GLU A 294 22.69 -2.32 50.60
CA GLU A 294 23.45 -1.91 51.78
C GLU A 294 24.74 -1.20 51.38
N GLU A 295 25.41 -1.70 50.34
CA GLU A 295 26.62 -1.09 49.78
C GLU A 295 26.35 0.26 49.10
N GLU A 296 25.28 0.35 48.30
CA GLU A 296 24.81 1.61 47.70
C GLU A 296 24.48 2.66 48.78
N ARG A 297 23.80 2.25 49.86
CA ARG A 297 23.50 3.15 51.00
C ARG A 297 24.78 3.62 51.69
N ARG A 298 25.78 2.75 51.83
CA ARG A 298 27.08 3.09 52.44
C ARG A 298 27.86 4.07 51.56
N ALA A 299 27.89 3.86 50.25
CA ALA A 299 28.54 4.76 49.30
C ALA A 299 27.88 6.16 49.27
N ALA A 300 26.54 6.22 49.28
CA ALA A 300 25.80 7.47 49.34
C ALA A 300 26.08 8.26 50.64
N ALA A 301 26.21 7.58 51.77
CA ALA A 301 26.54 8.22 53.06
C ALA A 301 27.95 8.84 53.06
N VAL A 302 28.93 8.21 52.39
CA VAL A 302 30.28 8.75 52.25
C VAL A 302 30.27 10.03 51.40
N LEU A 303 29.51 10.05 50.31
CA LEU A 303 29.38 11.24 49.45
C LEU A 303 28.65 12.40 50.13
N ALA A 304 27.63 12.12 50.94
CA ALA A 304 26.88 13.15 51.68
C ALA A 304 27.73 13.81 52.77
N ASN A 305 28.57 13.04 53.47
CA ASN A 305 29.46 13.57 54.51
C ASN A 305 30.71 14.27 53.93
N GLY A 306 31.04 14.06 52.66
CA GLY A 306 32.23 14.60 52.00
C GLY A 306 32.15 16.07 51.56
N ARG A 307 30.99 16.74 51.64
CA ARG A 307 30.83 18.14 51.15
C ARG A 307 31.21 19.24 52.16
N GLY A 308 31.53 18.89 53.41
CA GLY A 308 31.75 19.88 54.48
C GLY A 308 33.19 20.32 54.72
N ASN A 309 34.20 19.65 54.15
CA ASN A 309 35.59 19.89 54.60
C ASN A 309 36.59 19.49 53.50
N ASN A 310 36.97 20.43 52.63
CA ASN A 310 38.25 20.39 51.90
C ASN A 310 38.57 21.79 51.39
N ASN A 311 38.97 22.63 52.34
CA ASN A 311 39.75 23.84 52.12
C ASN A 311 41.23 23.42 52.19
N ASN A 312 42.06 24.00 51.31
CA ASN A 312 43.53 24.05 51.31
C ASN A 312 44.33 22.97 50.54
N ASN A 313 44.90 23.47 49.43
CA ASN A 313 46.33 23.55 49.11
C ASN A 313 47.18 22.28 49.13
N ASN A 314 47.50 21.79 47.92
CA ASN A 314 48.85 21.65 47.34
C ASN A 314 48.70 20.77 46.08
N GLY A 315 49.03 21.17 44.85
CA GLY A 315 50.02 22.16 44.43
C GLY A 315 51.40 21.53 44.35
N SER A 316 51.64 20.61 43.39
CA SER A 316 52.96 20.39 42.76
C SER A 316 52.85 19.56 41.47
N HIS A 317 52.91 20.24 40.33
CA HIS A 317 53.49 19.72 39.08
C HIS A 317 55.02 19.57 39.26
N PRO A 318 55.70 18.69 38.52
CA PRO A 318 56.24 19.05 37.20
C PRO A 318 56.02 17.94 36.14
N ALA A 319 55.57 18.26 34.93
CA ALA A 319 56.33 18.81 33.78
C ALA A 319 57.02 17.70 32.95
N GLY A 320 56.72 17.72 31.64
CA GLY A 320 57.17 16.78 30.61
C GLY A 320 56.17 16.78 29.44
N ASN A 321 55.95 17.95 28.83
CA ASN A 321 56.37 18.32 27.47
C ASN A 321 55.74 17.46 26.36
N GLU A 322 54.77 18.06 25.64
CA GLU A 322 54.90 18.47 24.23
C GLU A 322 54.94 17.24 23.29
N THR A 323 53.97 17.02 22.40
CA THR A 323 53.76 17.86 21.23
C THR A 323 52.42 17.49 20.58
N GLU A 324 51.72 18.50 20.09
CA GLU A 324 50.57 18.42 19.20
C GLU A 324 50.88 17.57 17.95
N GLY A 325 50.02 16.60 17.67
CA GLY A 325 50.07 15.76 16.48
C GLY A 325 48.65 15.42 16.02
N LEU A 326 48.05 16.35 15.29
CA LEU A 326 46.84 16.17 14.49
C LEU A 326 46.98 14.98 13.53
N CYS A 327 46.05 14.02 13.56
CA CYS A 327 45.25 13.58 12.41
C CYS A 327 44.39 12.33 12.75
N PRO A 328 43.11 12.28 12.30
CA PRO A 328 42.17 11.22 12.67
C PRO A 328 42.24 10.05 11.69
N ARG A 329 42.10 8.82 12.19
CA ARG A 329 41.78 7.67 11.32
C ARG A 329 40.94 6.62 12.05
N ARG A 330 39.64 6.73 11.80
CA ARG A 330 38.66 5.66 11.54
C ARG A 330 39.04 4.25 11.97
N ASP A 331 38.21 3.74 12.88
CA ASP A 331 37.38 2.52 12.70
C ASP A 331 37.96 1.46 11.76
N THR A 332 38.61 0.47 12.35
CA THR A 332 38.43 -0.97 12.05
C THR A 332 39.40 -1.74 12.94
N GLY A 333 38.95 -2.08 14.14
CA GLY A 333 39.80 -2.77 15.12
C GLY A 333 38.94 -3.36 16.22
N ASN A 334 38.29 -4.45 15.85
CA ASN A 334 37.60 -5.43 16.68
C ASN A 334 38.30 -5.68 18.04
N PHE A 335 37.97 -4.92 19.08
CA PHE A 335 38.31 -5.26 20.46
C PHE A 335 37.10 -5.89 21.12
N ASN A 336 36.95 -7.20 20.85
CA ASN A 336 36.26 -8.10 21.75
C ASN A 336 37.13 -8.24 23.00
N GLY A 337 36.71 -7.63 24.10
CA GLY A 337 37.41 -7.76 25.36
C GLY A 337 37.06 -6.64 26.29
N ASP A 338 35.83 -6.66 26.81
CA ASP A 338 35.55 -6.31 28.21
C ASP A 338 34.12 -6.74 28.54
N ALA A 339 34.00 -8.05 28.70
CA ALA A 339 32.94 -8.65 29.50
C ALA A 339 33.40 -8.57 30.95
N SER A 340 32.79 -7.71 31.77
CA SER A 340 32.60 -7.89 33.23
C SER A 340 31.92 -6.67 33.84
N ALA A 341 30.60 -6.56 33.68
CA ALA A 341 29.77 -5.80 34.61
C ALA A 341 28.35 -6.38 34.61
N ALA A 342 28.19 -7.43 35.41
CA ALA A 342 27.03 -7.69 36.26
C ALA A 342 25.64 -7.43 35.65
N SER A 343 25.23 -8.37 34.80
CA SER A 343 23.83 -8.59 34.42
C SER A 343 23.00 -8.98 35.65
N SER A 344 22.38 -7.99 36.30
CA SER A 344 21.32 -8.21 37.29
C SER A 344 19.97 -8.26 36.58
N ARG A 345 19.75 -9.35 35.86
CA ARG A 345 18.44 -9.74 35.32
C ARG A 345 17.43 -9.88 36.46
N ARG A 346 16.42 -9.00 36.48
CA ARG A 346 15.12 -9.30 37.09
C ARG A 346 14.52 -10.50 36.36
N GLN A 347 14.66 -11.69 36.94
CA GLN A 347 13.80 -12.83 36.69
C GLN A 347 12.68 -12.80 37.72
N SER A 348 11.50 -12.33 37.36
CA SER A 348 10.29 -12.70 38.09
C SER A 348 9.31 -13.36 37.14
N ASN A 349 8.92 -14.57 37.55
CA ASN A 349 7.86 -15.43 37.02
C ASN A 349 8.17 -16.17 35.72
N GLN A 350 9.18 -17.04 35.84
CA GLN A 350 9.05 -18.42 35.38
C GLN A 350 7.90 -19.10 36.14
N GLN A 351 6.68 -19.03 35.60
CA GLN A 351 5.63 -20.01 35.91
C GLN A 351 5.22 -20.67 34.58
N ASN A 352 5.70 -21.90 34.40
CA ASN A 352 5.09 -22.96 33.60
C ASN A 352 4.49 -22.60 32.22
N THR A 353 5.31 -22.06 31.32
CA THR A 353 5.05 -22.14 29.87
C THR A 353 6.16 -22.88 29.13
N GLY A 354 6.67 -23.96 29.75
CA GLY A 354 7.45 -24.98 29.06
C GLY A 354 6.54 -25.85 28.20
N LEU A 355 6.90 -25.99 26.91
CA LEU A 355 6.33 -26.90 25.90
C LEU A 355 4.99 -26.56 25.23
N ALA A 356 4.17 -25.63 25.73
CA ALA A 356 2.96 -25.20 24.98
C ALA A 356 3.27 -24.27 23.79
N ALA A 357 4.31 -23.42 23.90
CA ALA A 357 4.68 -22.45 22.85
C ALA A 357 5.35 -23.07 21.61
N MET A 358 5.71 -24.35 21.65
CA MET A 358 6.19 -25.09 20.46
C MET A 358 5.08 -25.90 19.76
N GLN A 359 3.90 -26.04 20.38
CA GLN A 359 2.78 -26.65 19.67
C GLN A 359 2.23 -25.65 18.65
N ARG A 360 2.38 -25.99 17.37
CA ARG A 360 1.72 -25.27 16.27
C ARG A 360 0.25 -25.06 16.67
N THR A 361 -0.19 -23.80 16.64
CA THR A 361 -1.56 -23.44 17.00
C THR A 361 -2.53 -24.20 16.08
N ALA A 362 -3.75 -24.50 16.55
CA ALA A 362 -4.76 -25.19 15.72
C ALA A 362 -4.99 -24.47 14.37
N SER A 363 -4.86 -23.14 14.34
CA SER A 363 -4.89 -22.33 13.12
C SER A 363 -3.73 -22.63 12.17
N GLN A 364 -2.49 -22.77 12.67
CA GLN A 364 -1.33 -23.16 11.86
C GLN A 364 -1.48 -24.58 11.32
N ARG A 365 -1.95 -25.53 12.14
CA ARG A 365 -2.21 -26.92 11.68
C ARG A 365 -3.29 -26.97 10.60
N SER A 366 -4.34 -26.16 10.73
CA SER A 366 -5.40 -26.04 9.72
C SER A 366 -4.88 -25.43 8.41
N ARG A 367 -4.08 -24.36 8.46
CA ARG A 367 -3.46 -23.79 7.24
C ARG A 367 -2.53 -24.78 6.54
N ASP A 368 -1.66 -25.46 7.29
CA ASP A 368 -0.75 -26.47 6.73
C ASP A 368 -1.52 -27.64 6.11
N ALA A 369 -2.61 -28.09 6.75
CA ALA A 369 -3.47 -29.14 6.23
C ALA A 369 -4.21 -28.72 4.95
N SER A 370 -4.76 -27.49 4.92
CA SER A 370 -5.41 -26.94 3.73
C SER A 370 -4.44 -26.76 2.58
N GLN A 371 -3.22 -26.24 2.83
CA GLN A 371 -2.20 -26.10 1.79
C GLN A 371 -1.75 -27.46 1.23
N LYS A 372 -1.64 -28.47 2.10
CA LYS A 372 -1.28 -29.83 1.67
C LYS A 372 -2.41 -30.49 0.87
N ALA A 373 -3.66 -30.34 1.30
CA ALA A 373 -4.83 -30.81 0.56
C ALA A 373 -4.95 -30.14 -0.82
N ASP A 374 -4.69 -28.83 -0.91
CA ASP A 374 -4.75 -28.07 -2.17
C ASP A 374 -3.63 -28.49 -3.14
N LEU A 375 -2.43 -28.79 -2.62
CA LEU A 375 -1.33 -29.36 -3.40
C LEU A 375 -1.62 -30.78 -3.90
N ASP A 376 -2.22 -31.63 -3.06
CA ASP A 376 -2.60 -32.99 -3.44
C ASP A 376 -3.75 -32.98 -4.47
N GLN A 377 -4.73 -32.07 -4.30
CA GLN A 377 -5.81 -31.88 -5.27
C GLN A 377 -5.29 -31.36 -6.61
N ARG A 378 -4.30 -30.44 -6.61
CA ARG A 378 -3.59 -30.00 -7.82
C ARG A 378 -2.79 -31.11 -8.49
N ARG A 379 -2.18 -32.02 -7.72
CA ARG A 379 -1.48 -33.18 -8.28
C ARG A 379 -2.45 -34.17 -8.93
N GLN A 380 -3.59 -34.44 -8.31
CA GLN A 380 -4.60 -35.36 -8.85
C GLN A 380 -5.31 -34.76 -10.09
N SER A 381 -5.64 -33.47 -10.06
CA SER A 381 -6.27 -32.78 -11.21
C SER A 381 -5.30 -32.48 -12.36
N GLY A 382 -4.01 -32.30 -12.05
CA GLY A 382 -2.96 -32.11 -13.06
C GLY A 382 -2.67 -33.36 -13.88
N GLN A 383 -2.83 -34.56 -13.30
CA GLN A 383 -2.61 -35.83 -14.01
C GLN A 383 -3.75 -36.20 -14.97
N SER A 384 -5.01 -35.83 -14.67
CA SER A 384 -6.13 -36.09 -15.60
C SER A 384 -6.15 -35.12 -16.80
N SER A 385 -5.59 -33.91 -16.64
CA SER A 385 -5.62 -32.86 -17.68
C SER A 385 -4.61 -33.08 -18.81
N GLN A 386 -3.49 -33.76 -18.55
CA GLN A 386 -2.49 -34.06 -19.59
C GLN A 386 -2.83 -35.30 -20.43
N ALA A 387 -3.63 -36.24 -19.91
CA ALA A 387 -4.01 -37.44 -20.65
C ALA A 387 -5.01 -37.16 -21.81
N SER A 388 -5.81 -36.09 -21.73
CA SER A 388 -6.85 -35.81 -22.74
C SER A 388 -6.37 -34.97 -23.94
N ARG A 389 -5.15 -34.43 -23.94
CA ARG A 389 -4.70 -33.51 -25.01
C ARG A 389 -4.00 -34.17 -26.20
N HIS A 390 -3.70 -35.47 -26.15
CA HIS A 390 -2.99 -36.16 -27.23
C HIS A 390 -3.87 -36.96 -28.21
N SER A 391 -5.21 -36.88 -28.16
CA SER A 391 -6.08 -37.67 -29.04
C SER A 391 -7.00 -36.89 -30.00
N ALA A 392 -6.94 -35.55 -30.09
CA ALA A 392 -7.89 -34.78 -30.92
C ALA A 392 -7.26 -33.91 -32.03
N THR A 393 -6.05 -34.22 -32.49
CA THR A 393 -5.43 -33.54 -33.65
C THR A 393 -4.93 -34.53 -34.70
N SER A 394 -5.82 -35.38 -35.20
CA SER A 394 -5.58 -36.13 -36.45
C SER A 394 -6.90 -36.62 -37.05
N LYS A 395 -7.65 -35.70 -37.67
CA LYS A 395 -8.70 -35.90 -38.70
C LYS A 395 -9.55 -34.64 -38.78
N ASP A 396 -9.13 -33.68 -39.61
CA ASP A 396 -10.01 -32.75 -40.37
C ASP A 396 -9.22 -31.64 -41.09
N ARG A 397 -8.07 -32.01 -41.67
CA ARG A 397 -7.41 -31.23 -42.71
C ARG A 397 -7.35 -32.02 -44.01
N GLN A 398 -8.52 -32.49 -44.47
CA GLN A 398 -8.74 -32.99 -45.83
C GLN A 398 -10.19 -32.71 -46.23
N ALA A 399 -10.53 -31.46 -46.49
CA ALA A 399 -11.69 -31.12 -47.30
C ALA A 399 -11.51 -29.73 -47.95
N GLY A 400 -11.51 -29.70 -49.28
CA GLY A 400 -11.98 -28.53 -50.02
C GLY A 400 -10.95 -27.50 -50.48
N ARG A 401 -9.84 -27.94 -51.10
CA ARG A 401 -8.98 -27.08 -51.93
C ARG A 401 -8.89 -27.62 -53.37
N THR A 402 -10.01 -27.60 -54.09
CA THR A 402 -10.02 -27.73 -55.56
C THR A 402 -11.26 -27.07 -56.13
N ASN A 403 -11.09 -25.92 -56.79
CA ASN A 403 -11.68 -25.69 -58.12
C ASN A 403 -10.99 -24.50 -58.77
N SER A 404 -9.91 -24.85 -59.46
CA SER A 404 -9.32 -24.12 -60.56
C SER A 404 -10.23 -24.12 -61.79
N ARG A 405 -10.03 -23.10 -62.62
CA ARG A 405 -10.23 -23.02 -64.08
C ARG A 405 -11.63 -22.65 -64.60
N GLY A 406 -11.64 -21.50 -65.28
CA GLY A 406 -12.69 -21.03 -66.18
C GLY A 406 -12.18 -19.86 -67.01
N SER A 407 -11.19 -20.14 -67.87
CA SER A 407 -10.74 -19.24 -68.94
C SER A 407 -11.64 -19.41 -70.16
N SER A 408 -12.20 -18.33 -70.69
CA SER A 408 -12.58 -18.23 -72.10
C SER A 408 -12.65 -16.75 -72.51
N ALA A 409 -11.60 -16.31 -73.19
CA ALA A 409 -11.66 -15.30 -74.24
C ALA A 409 -12.35 -15.94 -75.48
N PRO A 410 -12.88 -15.17 -76.45
CA PRO A 410 -12.17 -14.12 -77.18
C PRO A 410 -12.69 -12.70 -76.95
#